data_AF-F8KUJ3-F1
#
_entry.id   AF-F8KUJ3-F1
#
_cell.length_a   1.000
_cell.length_b   1.000
_cell.length_c   1.000
_cell.angle_alpha   90.00
_cell.angle_beta   90.00
_cell.angle_gamma   90.00
#
_symmetry.space_group_name_H-M   'P 1'
#
loop_
_entity.id
_entity.type
_entity.pdbx_description
1 polymer ?
#
loop_
_entity_poly.entity_id
_entity_poly.type
_entity_poly.pdbx_seq_one_letter_code
_entity_poly.pdbx_strand_id
1 'polypeptide(L)'
;MQFKNTKRETPNSPDDLEALDAKFTDSIQKPDKETKKYYTLFLSQETMSKLEQYLQEFGRFKENKSTFIQEALEEHLKRKREQIKQELSAKLGKLED
;
A
#
# COMPACT_ATOMS: atom_id res chain seq x y z
N MET A 1 9.30 -39.72 -33.73
CA MET A 1 9.30 -39.45 -32.27
C MET A 1 7.88 -39.09 -31.87
N GLN A 2 7.32 -39.75 -30.85
CA GLN A 2 5.96 -39.51 -30.34
C GLN A 2 6.06 -38.55 -29.14
N PHE A 3 5.52 -37.34 -29.24
CA PHE A 3 5.47 -36.40 -28.13
C PHE A 3 4.26 -36.71 -27.25
N LYS A 4 4.49 -37.15 -26.01
CA LYS A 4 3.44 -37.33 -25.01
C LYS A 4 3.17 -35.99 -24.31
N ASN A 5 2.11 -35.31 -24.73
CA ASN A 5 1.54 -34.19 -23.98
C ASN A 5 0.44 -34.73 -23.05
N THR A 6 0.70 -34.77 -21.75
CA THR A 6 -0.35 -34.87 -20.72
C THR A 6 0.17 -34.35 -19.38
N LYS A 7 -0.16 -33.11 -19.06
CA LYS A 7 -0.57 -32.74 -17.70
C LYS A 7 -1.80 -31.84 -17.84
N ARG A 8 -2.98 -32.44 -17.64
CA ARG A 8 -4.20 -31.68 -17.33
C ARG A 8 -3.96 -31.08 -15.95
N GLU A 9 -3.86 -29.76 -15.87
CA GLU A 9 -3.88 -29.05 -14.61
C GLU A 9 -5.26 -29.28 -13.97
N THR A 10 -5.25 -29.81 -12.75
CA THR A 10 -6.43 -29.95 -11.91
C THR A 10 -7.02 -28.57 -11.60
N PRO A 11 -8.35 -28.44 -11.49
CA PRO A 11 -8.97 -27.20 -11.06
C PRO A 11 -8.48 -26.88 -9.64
N ASN A 12 -7.92 -25.67 -9.45
CA ASN A 12 -7.42 -25.19 -8.17
C ASN A 12 -8.50 -25.39 -7.10
N SER A 13 -8.20 -26.21 -6.08
CA SER A 13 -9.07 -26.42 -4.93
C SER A 13 -9.18 -25.11 -4.13
N PRO A 14 -10.31 -24.83 -3.45
CA PRO A 14 -10.45 -23.66 -2.59
C PRO A 14 -9.39 -23.61 -1.47
N ASP A 15 -8.92 -24.77 -1.01
CA ASP A 15 -7.82 -24.89 -0.04
C ASP A 15 -6.47 -24.35 -0.58
N ASP A 16 -6.23 -24.44 -1.90
CA ASP A 16 -5.02 -23.89 -2.53
C ASP A 16 -5.09 -22.36 -2.65
N LEU A 17 -6.28 -21.80 -2.85
CA LEU A 17 -6.51 -20.36 -2.85
C LEU A 17 -6.27 -19.77 -1.47
N GLU A 18 -6.78 -20.40 -0.42
CA GLU A 18 -6.60 -19.94 0.97
C GLU A 18 -5.14 -20.06 1.42
N ALA A 19 -4.43 -21.12 0.99
CA ALA A 19 -3.00 -21.27 1.21
C ALA A 19 -2.14 -20.26 0.42
N LEU A 20 -2.57 -19.86 -0.78
CA LEU A 20 -1.94 -18.80 -1.55
C LEU A 20 -2.16 -17.44 -0.89
N ASP A 21 -3.37 -17.16 -0.42
CA ASP A 21 -3.69 -15.92 0.31
C ASP A 21 -2.89 -15.82 1.60
N ALA A 22 -2.75 -16.93 2.35
CA ALA A 22 -1.89 -17.02 3.52
C ALA A 22 -0.42 -16.71 3.19
N LYS A 23 0.12 -17.26 2.10
CA LYS A 23 1.50 -16.97 1.64
C LYS A 23 1.68 -15.52 1.17
N PHE A 24 0.66 -14.91 0.59
CA PHE A 24 0.66 -13.47 0.27
C PHE A 24 0.63 -12.62 1.54
N THR A 25 -0.10 -13.03 2.59
CA THR A 25 -0.10 -12.33 3.87
C THR A 25 1.19 -12.51 4.68
N ASP A 26 1.85 -13.68 4.61
CA ASP A 26 3.10 -13.95 5.33
C ASP A 26 4.34 -13.34 4.66
N SER A 27 4.33 -13.19 3.33
CA SER A 27 5.38 -12.48 2.58
C SER A 27 5.30 -10.97 2.74
N ILE A 28 4.15 -10.43 3.18
CA ILE A 28 4.08 -9.17 3.90
C ILE A 28 4.55 -9.47 5.33
N GLN A 29 5.85 -9.76 5.43
CA GLN A 29 6.62 -9.82 6.67
C GLN A 29 6.02 -8.82 7.64
N LYS A 30 5.50 -9.28 8.79
CA LYS A 30 5.19 -8.39 9.92
C LYS A 30 6.42 -7.51 10.11
N PRO A 31 6.41 -6.23 9.70
CA PRO A 31 7.51 -5.38 10.06
C PRO A 31 7.39 -5.28 11.58
N ASP A 32 8.47 -5.58 12.30
CA ASP A 32 8.57 -5.15 13.70
C ASP A 32 8.10 -3.71 13.73
N LYS A 33 6.96 -3.47 14.38
CA LYS A 33 6.24 -2.19 14.36
C LYS A 33 7.10 -1.01 14.85
N GLU A 34 8.29 -1.31 15.36
CA GLU A 34 9.22 -0.36 15.97
C GLU A 34 10.55 -0.19 15.21
N THR A 35 10.79 -0.90 14.09
CA THR A 35 12.01 -0.68 13.30
C THR A 35 11.91 0.60 12.47
N LYS A 36 12.33 1.72 13.06
CA LYS A 36 12.43 3.01 12.37
C LYS A 36 13.51 2.92 11.29
N LYS A 37 13.11 3.05 10.03
CA LYS A 37 14.01 3.19 8.88
C LYS A 37 14.17 4.67 8.53
N TYR A 38 15.40 5.11 8.35
CA TYR A 38 15.73 6.47 7.93
C TYR A 38 15.92 6.50 6.42
N TYR A 39 15.28 7.47 5.76
CA TYR A 39 15.38 7.68 4.32
C TYR A 39 15.80 9.12 4.04
N THR A 40 16.61 9.30 2.99
CA THR A 40 16.88 10.61 2.40
C THR A 40 15.92 10.82 1.24
N LEU A 41 15.21 11.94 1.24
CA LEU A 41 14.24 12.31 0.22
C LEU A 41 14.65 13.62 -0.44
N PHE A 42 14.48 13.71 -1.76
CA PHE A 42 14.63 14.95 -2.50
C PHE A 42 13.23 15.56 -2.68
N LEU A 43 13.05 16.77 -2.12
CA LEU A 43 11.84 17.56 -2.28
C LEU A 43 12.19 18.83 -3.05
N SER A 44 11.22 19.38 -3.80
CA SER A 44 11.41 20.70 -4.39
C SER A 44 11.58 21.74 -3.29
N GLN A 45 12.37 22.78 -3.56
CA GLN A 45 12.59 23.86 -2.61
C GLN A 45 11.27 24.54 -2.22
N GLU A 46 10.38 24.76 -3.19
CA GLU A 46 9.06 25.34 -2.96
C GLU A 46 8.22 24.48 -2.01
N THR A 47 8.19 23.16 -2.21
CA THR A 47 7.48 22.23 -1.32
C THR A 47 8.05 22.27 0.09
N MET A 48 9.38 22.33 0.21
CA MET A 48 10.04 22.39 1.50
C MET A 48 9.70 23.70 2.25
N SER A 49 9.73 24.84 1.55
CA SER A 49 9.36 26.13 2.13
C SER A 49 7.90 26.18 2.58
N LYS A 50 6.97 25.65 1.77
CA LYS A 50 5.55 25.55 2.14
C LYS A 50 5.35 24.68 3.38
N LEU A 51 6.06 23.55 3.46
CA LEU A 51 6.03 22.68 4.63
C LEU A 51 6.53 23.39 5.89
N GLU A 52 7.67 24.09 5.79
CA GLU A 52 8.24 24.83 6.91
C GLU A 52 7.31 25.95 7.39
N GLN A 53 6.74 26.71 6.46
CA GLN A 53 5.76 27.76 6.77
C GLN A 53 4.53 27.18 7.45
N TYR A 54 3.98 26.07 6.92
CA TYR A 54 2.84 25.39 7.54
C TYR A 54 3.14 24.95 8.97
N LEU A 55 4.31 24.34 9.21
CA LEU A 55 4.71 23.91 10.55
C LEU A 55 4.94 25.08 11.50
N GLN A 56 5.34 26.25 11.01
CA GLN A 56 5.45 27.46 11.83
C GLN A 56 4.08 28.04 12.19
N GLU A 57 3.15 28.10 11.24
CA GLU A 57 1.84 28.74 11.41
C GLU A 57 0.82 27.82 12.13
N PHE A 58 0.84 26.54 11.81
CA PHE A 58 -0.17 25.56 12.23
C PHE A 58 0.41 24.31 12.91
N GLY A 59 1.73 24.20 12.98
CA GLY A 59 2.38 23.05 13.62
C GLY A 59 1.96 22.96 15.08
N ARG A 60 1.54 21.77 15.49
CA ARG A 60 1.19 21.50 16.88
C ARG A 60 2.45 21.54 17.74
N PHE A 61 2.28 21.73 19.05
CA PHE A 61 3.40 21.74 19.99
C PHE A 61 4.21 20.43 19.86
N LYS A 62 5.47 20.54 19.44
CA LYS A 62 6.45 19.46 19.15
C LYS A 62 6.29 18.70 17.82
N GLU A 63 5.43 19.16 16.92
CA GLU A 63 5.37 18.60 15.57
C GLU A 63 6.65 18.97 14.79
N ASN A 64 7.28 17.98 14.18
CA ASN A 64 8.49 18.17 13.38
C ASN A 64 8.28 17.66 11.95
N LYS A 65 9.19 18.03 11.05
CA LYS A 65 9.11 17.66 9.62
C LYS A 65 8.92 16.16 9.41
N SER A 66 9.61 15.33 10.21
CA SER A 66 9.52 13.88 10.09
C SER A 66 8.16 13.33 10.51
N THR A 67 7.61 13.80 11.63
CA THR A 67 6.28 13.36 12.09
C THR A 67 5.20 13.79 11.11
N PHE A 68 5.28 15.03 10.60
CA PHE A 68 4.34 15.53 9.59
C PHE A 68 4.41 14.71 8.29
N ILE A 69 5.61 14.45 7.77
CA ILE A 69 5.78 13.67 6.53
C ILE A 69 5.26 12.23 6.74
N GLN A 70 5.48 11.65 7.92
CA GLN A 70 4.98 10.31 8.23
C GLN A 70 3.44 10.28 8.23
N GLU A 71 2.79 11.20 8.94
CA GLU A 71 1.33 11.29 8.99
C GLU A 71 0.73 11.53 7.60
N ALA A 72 1.33 12.42 6.81
CA ALA A 72 0.90 12.71 5.45
C ALA A 72 0.99 11.47 4.54
N LEU A 73 2.04 10.66 4.69
CA LEU A 73 2.20 9.41 3.94
C LEU A 73 1.14 8.38 4.35
N GLU A 74 0.92 8.19 5.65
CA GLU A 74 -0.10 7.27 6.16
C GLU A 74 -1.50 7.64 5.66
N GLU A 75 -1.84 8.92 5.72
CA GLU A 75 -3.12 9.42 5.22
C GLU A 75 -3.24 9.25 3.71
N HIS A 76 -2.19 9.58 2.95
CA HIS A 76 -2.21 9.43 1.49
C HIS A 76 -2.40 7.97 1.05
N LEU A 77 -1.73 7.03 1.72
CA LEU A 77 -1.88 5.60 1.46
C LEU A 77 -3.30 5.12 1.78
N LYS A 78 -3.89 5.58 2.89
CA LYS A 78 -5.27 5.27 3.26
C LYS A 78 -6.26 5.75 2.19
N ARG A 79 -6.14 7.01 1.77
CA ARG A 79 -7.01 7.60 0.73
C ARG A 79 -6.89 6.85 -0.61
N LYS A 80 -5.66 6.52 -1.04
CA LYS A 80 -5.46 5.73 -2.27
C LYS A 80 -6.11 4.35 -2.20
N ARG A 81 -6.00 3.66 -1.06
CA ARG A 81 -6.66 2.37 -0.87
C ARG A 81 -8.18 2.49 -0.96
N GLU A 82 -8.76 3.52 -0.36
CA GLU A 82 -10.20 3.78 -0.43
C GLU A 82 -10.65 4.10 -1.86
N GLN A 83 -9.90 4.91 -2.61
CA GLN A 83 -10.19 5.21 -4.01
C GLN A 83 -10.17 3.95 -4.88
N ILE A 84 -9.13 3.12 -4.75
CA ILE A 84 -9.03 1.86 -5.50
C ILE A 84 -10.22 0.94 -5.14
N LYS A 85 -10.58 0.84 -3.85
CA LYS A 85 -11.73 0.05 -3.41
C LYS A 85 -13.03 0.54 -4.06
N GLN A 86 -13.25 1.85 -4.12
CA GLN A 86 -14.41 2.46 -4.76
C GLN A 86 -14.43 2.17 -6.27
N GLU A 87 -13.30 2.34 -6.96
CA GLU A 87 -13.19 2.03 -8.39
C GLU A 87 -13.48 0.56 -8.69
N LEU A 88 -12.96 -0.36 -7.87
CA LEU A 88 -13.21 -1.80 -8.01
C LEU A 88 -14.68 -2.13 -7.75
N SER A 89 -15.30 -1.55 -6.72
CA SER A 89 -16.74 -1.75 -6.47
C SER A 89 -17.61 -1.23 -7.61
N ALA A 90 -17.24 -0.09 -8.20
CA ALA A 90 -17.95 0.49 -9.33
C ALA A 90 -17.80 -0.34 -10.60
N LYS A 91 -16.67 -1.04 -10.78
CA LYS A 91 -16.45 -1.98 -11.88
C LYS A 91 -17.22 -3.29 -11.68
N LEU A 92 -17.25 -3.83 -10.46
CA LEU A 92 -18.04 -5.01 -10.10
C LEU A 92 -19.54 -4.79 -10.34
N GLY A 93 -20.09 -3.65 -9.91
CA GLY A 93 -21.50 -3.34 -10.15
C GLY A 93 -21.86 -3.26 -11.64
N LYS A 94 -20.91 -2.91 -12.53
CA LYS A 94 -21.11 -2.90 -13.99
C LYS A 94 -20.96 -4.28 -14.65
N LEU A 95 -20.50 -5.29 -13.91
CA LEU A 95 -20.33 -6.67 -14.36
C LEU A 95 -21.48 -7.58 -13.90
N GLU A 96 -22.22 -7.16 -12.87
CA GLU A 96 -23.42 -7.85 -12.37
C GLU A 96 -24.73 -7.39 -13.06
N ASP A 97 -24.68 -6.27 -13.81
CA ASP A 97 -25.72 -5.83 -14.77
C ASP A 97 -25.42 -6.34 -16.19
#